data_AF-A0A558BPP6-F1
#
_entry.id   AF-A0A558BPP6-F1
#
_cell.length_a   1.000
_cell.length_b   1.000
_cell.length_c   1.000
_cell.angle_alpha   90.00
_cell.angle_beta   90.00
_cell.angle_gamma   90.00
#
_symmetry.space_group_name_H-M   'P 1'
#
loop_
_entity.id
_entity.type
_entity.pdbx_description
1 polymer ?
#
loop_
_entity_poly.entity_id
_entity_poly.type
_entity_poly.pdbx_seq_one_letter_code
_entity_poly.pdbx_strand_id
1 'polypeptide(L)'
;MSTLAPAELSRQLRLGHSPDLNRRRWIIGLSLVTVAAGQIVTLYQTGVISHLPDPPLAVFDSDKVDASDYGYKRLQMPDAPAMIVTGGITTILASAGGQERATTLPWLPVALLGKTLIDLVTNVQLGREEWQENKKLCFYCQASTVAATAAAVLAVPEAIKAFKTLFGKKKAA
;
A
#
# COMPACT_ATOMS: atom_id res chain seq x y z
N MET A 1 4.16 16.81 22.39
CA MET A 1 4.58 16.67 20.97
C MET A 1 4.45 18.05 20.34
N SER A 2 5.53 18.67 19.84
CA SER A 2 5.40 19.95 19.12
C SER A 2 4.78 19.66 17.75
N THR A 3 3.50 19.97 17.60
CA THR A 3 2.81 19.86 16.31
C THR A 3 3.26 21.02 15.41
N LEU A 4 3.60 20.72 14.15
CA LEU A 4 3.87 21.74 13.15
C LEU A 4 2.60 22.58 12.92
N ALA A 5 2.76 23.88 12.70
CA ALA A 5 1.65 24.71 12.24
C ALA A 5 1.10 24.16 10.90
N PRO A 6 -0.22 24.15 10.66
CA PRO A 6 -0.79 23.58 9.43
C PRO A 6 -0.22 24.17 8.13
N ALA A 7 0.05 25.48 8.12
CA ALA A 7 0.67 26.16 6.98
C ALA A 7 2.09 25.62 6.68
N GLU A 8 2.87 25.35 7.72
CA GLU A 8 4.22 24.81 7.58
C GLU A 8 4.18 23.34 7.12
N LEU A 9 3.27 22.53 7.66
CA LEU A 9 3.08 21.16 7.19
C LEU A 9 2.70 21.12 5.70
N SER A 10 1.75 21.98 5.28
CA SER A 10 1.33 22.12 3.88
C SER A 10 2.51 22.47 2.97
N ARG A 11 3.31 23.48 3.37
CA ARG A 11 4.52 23.90 2.64
C ARG A 11 5.52 22.75 2.50
N GLN A 12 5.82 22.04 3.60
CA GLN A 12 6.76 20.92 3.59
C GLN A 12 6.29 19.76 2.71
N LEU A 13 5.03 19.35 2.79
CA LEU A 13 4.52 18.24 1.98
C LEU A 13 4.50 18.57 0.48
N ARG A 14 4.06 19.79 0.12
CA ARG A 14 3.90 20.21 -1.27
C ARG A 14 5.21 20.60 -1.94
N LEU A 15 6.06 21.35 -1.22
CA LEU A 15 7.21 22.04 -1.79
C LEU A 15 8.55 21.57 -1.19
N GLY A 16 8.51 20.77 -0.12
CA GLY A 16 9.73 20.24 0.49
C GLY A 16 10.47 19.28 -0.44
N HIS A 17 11.79 19.32 -0.36
CA HIS A 17 12.70 18.43 -1.10
C HIS A 17 13.61 17.72 -0.11
N SER A 18 13.37 16.43 0.06
CA SER A 18 14.28 15.53 0.76
C SER A 18 14.19 14.12 0.17
N PRO A 19 15.24 13.29 0.31
CA PRO A 19 15.17 11.89 -0.10
C PRO A 19 14.00 11.12 0.55
N ASP A 20 13.67 11.41 1.82
CA ASP A 20 12.56 10.76 2.52
C ASP A 20 11.20 11.22 1.98
N LEU A 21 11.01 12.53 1.74
CA LEU A 21 9.78 13.04 1.12
C LEU A 21 9.56 12.48 -0.28
N ASN A 22 10.62 12.36 -1.09
CA ASN A 22 10.52 11.81 -2.43
C ASN A 22 10.10 10.32 -2.40
N ARG A 23 10.68 9.52 -1.50
CA ARG A 23 10.26 8.13 -1.29
C ARG A 23 8.80 8.03 -0.83
N ARG A 24 8.36 8.90 0.08
CA ARG A 24 6.96 8.96 0.54
C ARG A 24 6.00 9.27 -0.61
N ARG A 25 6.34 10.20 -1.51
CA ARG A 25 5.54 10.50 -2.70
C ARG A 25 5.39 9.28 -3.61
N TRP A 26 6.47 8.52 -3.81
CA TRP A 26 6.41 7.25 -4.53
C TRP A 26 5.52 6.23 -3.80
N ILE A 27 5.68 6.05 -2.49
CA ILE A 27 4.83 5.15 -1.70
C ILE A 27 3.35 5.55 -1.81
N ILE A 28 3.03 6.84 -1.77
CA ILE A 28 1.66 7.36 -1.98
C ILE A 28 1.16 6.97 -3.37
N GLY A 29 1.93 7.26 -4.42
CA GLY A 29 1.55 6.92 -5.80
C GLY A 29 1.31 5.42 -5.99
N LEU A 30 2.22 4.58 -5.48
CA LEU A 30 2.10 3.12 -5.52
C LEU A 30 0.89 2.61 -4.74
N SER A 31 0.61 3.19 -3.56
CA SER A 31 -0.57 2.84 -2.77
C SER A 31 -1.87 3.25 -3.47
N LEU A 32 -1.87 4.38 -4.18
CA LEU A 32 -3.01 4.81 -4.99
C LEU A 32 -3.23 3.92 -6.23
N VAL A 33 -2.17 3.30 -6.79
CA VAL A 33 -2.32 2.24 -7.80
C VAL A 33 -3.09 1.05 -7.22
N THR A 34 -2.75 0.59 -6.02
CA THR A 34 -3.52 -0.47 -5.32
C THR A 34 -4.97 -0.05 -5.07
N VAL A 35 -5.23 1.20 -4.68
CA VAL A 35 -6.59 1.72 -4.49
C VAL A 35 -7.37 1.72 -5.81
N ALA A 36 -6.78 2.21 -6.89
CA ALA A 36 -7.41 2.24 -8.21
C ALA A 36 -7.71 0.82 -8.73
N ALA A 37 -6.76 -0.11 -8.56
CA ALA A 37 -6.96 -1.53 -8.86
C ALA A 37 -8.14 -2.10 -8.05
N GLY A 38 -8.17 -1.86 -6.74
CA GLY A 38 -9.27 -2.30 -5.88
C GLY A 38 -10.63 -1.72 -6.29
N GLN A 39 -10.68 -0.45 -6.72
CA GLN A 39 -11.90 0.16 -7.24
C GLN A 39 -12.41 -0.55 -8.49
N ILE A 40 -11.53 -0.79 -9.47
CA ILE A 40 -11.89 -1.46 -10.73
C ILE A 40 -12.37 -2.88 -10.47
N VAL A 41 -11.65 -3.67 -9.67
CA VAL A 41 -12.05 -5.04 -9.33
C VAL A 41 -13.33 -5.07 -8.50
N THR A 42 -13.53 -4.10 -7.60
CA THR A 42 -14.80 -3.97 -6.85
C THR A 42 -15.99 -3.76 -7.79
N LEU A 43 -15.84 -2.93 -8.83
CA LEU A 43 -16.90 -2.74 -9.84
C LEU A 43 -17.26 -4.06 -10.54
N TYR A 44 -16.25 -4.88 -10.83
CA TYR A 44 -16.46 -6.20 -11.43
C TYR A 44 -17.13 -7.18 -10.46
N GLN A 45 -16.59 -7.35 -9.26
CA GLN A 45 -17.10 -8.31 -8.27
C GLN A 45 -18.51 -7.95 -7.75
N THR A 46 -18.92 -6.69 -7.88
CA THR A 46 -20.29 -6.26 -7.54
C THR A 46 -21.24 -6.23 -8.75
N GLY A 47 -20.76 -6.62 -9.93
CA GLY A 47 -21.56 -6.69 -11.16
C GLY A 47 -21.90 -5.34 -11.81
N VAL A 48 -21.23 -4.25 -11.40
CA VAL A 48 -21.38 -2.94 -12.06
C VAL A 48 -20.76 -2.96 -13.46
N ILE A 49 -19.66 -3.71 -13.62
CA ILE A 49 -19.08 -4.05 -14.93
C ILE A 49 -19.02 -5.57 -15.06
N SER A 50 -19.06 -6.06 -16.30
CA SER A 50 -19.11 -7.50 -16.60
C SER A 50 -17.76 -8.09 -17.03
N HIS A 51 -16.73 -7.28 -17.19
CA HIS A 51 -15.42 -7.70 -17.69
C HIS A 51 -14.31 -6.77 -17.21
N LEU A 52 -13.16 -7.35 -16.87
CA LEU A 52 -11.94 -6.65 -16.52
C LEU A 52 -10.98 -6.63 -17.72
N PRO A 53 -10.54 -5.46 -18.20
CA PRO A 53 -9.60 -5.41 -19.30
C PRO A 53 -8.23 -5.90 -18.84
N ASP A 54 -7.82 -7.05 -19.36
CA ASP A 54 -6.50 -7.64 -19.14
C ASP A 54 -5.55 -7.35 -20.31
N PRO A 55 -4.22 -7.26 -20.04
CA PRO A 55 -3.23 -7.29 -21.10
C PRO A 55 -3.26 -8.64 -21.82
N PRO A 56 -2.91 -8.71 -23.12
CA PRO A 56 -3.02 -9.91 -23.94
C PRO A 56 -1.89 -10.93 -23.65
N LEU A 57 -1.80 -11.40 -22.42
CA LEU A 57 -0.83 -12.38 -21.95
C LEU A 57 -1.56 -13.57 -21.34
N ALA A 58 -1.19 -14.79 -21.75
CA ALA A 58 -1.90 -16.01 -21.39
C ALA A 58 -1.92 -16.34 -19.88
N VAL A 59 -1.10 -15.67 -19.07
CA VAL A 59 -1.07 -15.83 -17.61
C VAL A 59 -2.20 -15.07 -16.89
N PHE A 60 -2.71 -14.00 -17.50
CA PHE A 60 -3.75 -13.16 -16.91
C PHE A 60 -5.14 -13.60 -17.36
N ASP A 61 -6.05 -13.67 -16.39
CA ASP A 61 -7.48 -13.92 -16.56
C ASP A 61 -8.17 -13.42 -15.29
N SER A 62 -8.24 -12.09 -15.16
CA SER A 62 -8.81 -11.39 -14.01
C SER A 62 -10.28 -11.74 -13.81
N ASP A 63 -11.05 -11.88 -14.89
CA ASP A 63 -12.46 -12.29 -14.80
C ASP A 63 -12.60 -13.63 -14.07
N LYS A 64 -11.82 -14.64 -14.49
CA LYS A 64 -11.85 -15.96 -13.87
C LYS A 64 -11.42 -15.92 -12.41
N VAL A 65 -10.35 -15.17 -12.12
CA VAL A 65 -9.75 -15.11 -10.77
C VAL A 65 -10.69 -14.38 -9.81
N ASP A 66 -11.15 -13.19 -10.18
CA ASP A 66 -11.93 -12.31 -9.31
C ASP A 66 -13.39 -12.77 -9.14
N ALA A 67 -13.89 -13.63 -10.04
CA ALA A 67 -15.19 -14.30 -9.91
C ALA A 67 -15.12 -15.70 -9.25
N SER A 68 -13.93 -16.17 -8.85
CA SER A 68 -13.77 -17.49 -8.20
C SER A 68 -14.20 -17.48 -6.73
N ASP A 69 -14.41 -18.67 -6.15
CA ASP A 69 -14.80 -18.83 -4.74
C ASP A 69 -13.84 -18.12 -3.77
N TYR A 70 -12.54 -18.08 -4.10
CA TYR A 70 -11.53 -17.37 -3.32
C TYR A 70 -11.86 -15.86 -3.16
N GLY A 71 -12.36 -15.21 -4.21
CA GLY A 71 -12.67 -13.78 -4.23
C GLY A 71 -13.80 -13.37 -3.27
N TYR A 72 -14.59 -14.34 -2.79
CA TYR A 72 -15.71 -14.14 -1.87
C TYR A 72 -15.56 -14.91 -0.55
N LYS A 73 -14.42 -15.58 -0.36
CA LYS A 73 -14.19 -16.53 0.75
C LYS A 73 -14.22 -15.88 2.14
N ARG A 74 -14.01 -14.57 2.22
CA ARG A 74 -13.84 -13.84 3.47
C ARG A 74 -15.10 -13.00 3.72
N LEU A 75 -15.74 -13.21 4.88
CA LEU A 75 -16.85 -12.39 5.39
C LEU A 75 -18.10 -12.31 4.47
N GLN A 76 -18.30 -13.26 3.55
CA GLN A 76 -19.38 -13.22 2.54
C GLN A 76 -19.39 -11.92 1.73
N MET A 77 -18.21 -11.34 1.49
CA MET A 77 -18.05 -10.11 0.74
C MET A 77 -16.95 -10.28 -0.31
N PRO A 78 -16.99 -9.50 -1.40
CA PRO A 78 -15.86 -9.40 -2.33
C PRO A 78 -14.58 -8.96 -1.59
N ASP A 79 -13.42 -9.46 -2.02
CA ASP A 79 -12.13 -9.15 -1.42
C ASP A 79 -11.55 -7.80 -1.89
N ALA A 80 -11.86 -7.35 -3.10
CA ALA A 80 -11.32 -6.11 -3.66
C ALA A 80 -11.59 -4.82 -2.85
N PRO A 81 -12.73 -4.63 -2.15
CA PRO A 81 -12.91 -3.50 -1.24
C PRO A 81 -11.84 -3.41 -0.15
N ALA A 82 -11.27 -4.54 0.29
CA ALA A 82 -10.18 -4.53 1.26
C ALA A 82 -8.89 -3.91 0.67
N MET A 83 -8.66 -4.03 -0.64
CA MET A 83 -7.54 -3.37 -1.33
C MET A 83 -7.66 -1.84 -1.25
N ILE A 84 -8.87 -1.30 -1.41
CA ILE A 84 -9.15 0.14 -1.29
C ILE A 84 -8.81 0.63 0.12
N VAL A 85 -9.32 -0.08 1.14
CA VAL A 85 -9.09 0.28 2.54
C VAL A 85 -7.61 0.20 2.88
N THR A 86 -6.94 -0.90 2.53
CA THR A 86 -5.55 -1.11 2.91
C THR A 86 -4.61 -0.13 2.21
N GLY A 87 -4.82 0.14 0.92
CA GLY A 87 -4.05 1.15 0.17
C GLY A 87 -4.32 2.58 0.68
N GLY A 88 -5.56 2.86 1.10
CA GLY A 88 -5.92 4.12 1.76
C GLY A 88 -5.16 4.33 3.08
N ILE A 89 -5.09 3.31 3.94
CA ILE A 89 -4.32 3.37 5.19
C ILE A 89 -2.84 3.64 4.92
N THR A 90 -2.23 2.94 3.95
CA THR A 90 -0.83 3.17 3.58
C THR A 90 -0.61 4.60 3.07
N THR A 91 -1.56 5.13 2.28
CA THR A 91 -1.54 6.52 1.81
C THR A 91 -1.63 7.53 2.96
N ILE A 92 -2.49 7.29 3.95
CA ILE A 92 -2.61 8.12 5.16
C ILE A 92 -1.29 8.11 5.94
N LEU A 93 -0.73 6.94 6.21
CA LEU A 93 0.55 6.81 6.93
C LEU A 93 1.70 7.47 6.16
N ALA A 94 1.75 7.33 4.84
CA ALA A 94 2.78 7.95 4.01
C ALA A 94 2.64 9.48 3.91
N SER A 95 1.43 10.02 3.97
CA SER A 95 1.17 11.47 3.92
C SER A 95 1.29 12.16 5.29
N ALA A 96 1.19 11.43 6.41
CA ALA A 96 1.27 11.99 7.74
C ALA A 96 2.69 12.50 8.13
N GLY A 97 2.75 13.69 8.74
CA GLY A 97 3.97 14.26 9.32
C GLY A 97 4.85 15.03 8.33
N GLY A 98 5.60 16.01 8.86
CA GLY A 98 6.48 16.89 8.09
C GLY A 98 7.72 16.20 7.53
N GLN A 99 8.63 16.99 6.96
CA GLN A 99 9.85 16.52 6.32
C GLN A 99 10.77 15.74 7.28
N GLU A 100 10.87 16.22 8.52
CA GLU A 100 11.72 15.65 9.58
C GLU A 100 10.94 14.69 10.50
N ARG A 101 9.91 14.01 9.99
CA ARG A 101 9.07 13.12 10.82
C ARG A 101 9.84 11.93 11.40
N ALA A 102 10.93 11.50 10.77
CA ALA A 102 11.76 10.43 11.30
C ALA A 102 12.39 10.75 12.66
N THR A 103 12.63 12.03 12.98
CA THR A 103 13.20 12.46 14.26
C THR A 103 12.14 12.99 15.23
N THR A 104 11.13 13.68 14.69
CA THR A 104 10.08 14.33 15.49
C THR A 104 8.92 13.39 15.86
N LEU A 105 8.56 12.46 14.97
CA LEU A 105 7.47 11.49 15.11
C LEU A 105 7.92 10.09 14.64
N PRO A 106 8.95 9.50 15.27
CA PRO A 106 9.59 8.28 14.75
C PRO A 106 8.69 7.04 14.73
N TRP A 107 7.57 7.04 15.46
CA TRP A 107 6.61 5.94 15.37
C TRP A 107 5.92 5.88 13.99
N LEU A 108 5.79 7.01 13.27
CA LEU A 108 5.12 7.07 11.97
C LEU A 108 5.88 6.29 10.88
N PRO A 109 7.19 6.50 10.64
CA PRO A 109 7.92 5.70 9.65
C PRO A 109 8.00 4.22 10.00
N VAL A 110 8.05 3.87 11.29
CA VAL A 110 8.03 2.48 11.75
C VAL A 110 6.67 1.84 11.45
N ALA A 111 5.57 2.52 11.75
CA ALA A 111 4.23 2.06 11.44
C ALA A 111 4.02 1.92 9.92
N LEU A 112 4.53 2.87 9.13
CA LEU A 112 4.48 2.80 7.67
C LEU A 112 5.21 1.57 7.14
N LEU A 113 6.45 1.31 7.61
CA LEU A 113 7.18 0.11 7.21
C LEU A 113 6.41 -1.16 7.57
N GLY A 114 5.95 -1.26 8.82
CA GLY A 114 5.15 -2.40 9.28
C GLY A 114 3.92 -2.63 8.40
N LYS A 115 3.19 -1.56 8.07
CA LYS A 115 2.02 -1.63 7.19
C LYS A 115 2.38 -2.08 5.77
N THR A 116 3.43 -1.54 5.16
CA THR A 116 3.86 -1.94 3.80
C THR A 116 4.34 -3.39 3.75
N LEU A 117 4.94 -3.91 4.83
CA LEU A 117 5.31 -5.32 4.92
C LEU A 117 4.07 -6.23 5.05
N ILE A 118 3.07 -5.81 5.83
CA ILE A 118 1.78 -6.53 5.90
C ILE A 118 1.14 -6.57 4.50
N ASP A 119 1.08 -5.44 3.80
CA ASP A 119 0.53 -5.38 2.44
C ASP A 119 1.28 -6.32 1.48
N LEU A 120 2.61 -6.32 1.54
CA LEU A 120 3.43 -7.21 0.73
C LEU A 120 3.12 -8.68 1.01
N VAL A 121 3.12 -9.08 2.29
CA VAL A 121 2.86 -10.47 2.69
C VAL A 121 1.46 -10.90 2.27
N THR A 122 0.45 -10.07 2.50
CA THR A 122 -0.92 -10.35 2.08
C THR A 122 -1.00 -10.51 0.56
N ASN A 123 -0.51 -9.56 -0.23
CA ASN A 123 -0.56 -9.66 -1.70
C ASN A 123 0.17 -10.91 -2.24
N VAL A 124 1.31 -11.28 -1.66
CA VAL A 124 2.03 -12.51 -2.05
C VAL A 124 1.24 -13.78 -1.68
N GLN A 125 0.55 -13.79 -0.54
CA GLN A 125 -0.31 -14.91 -0.15
C GLN A 125 -1.50 -15.04 -1.10
N LEU A 126 -2.18 -13.93 -1.41
CA LEU A 126 -3.31 -13.94 -2.34
C LEU A 126 -2.89 -14.37 -3.73
N GLY A 127 -1.76 -13.86 -4.27
CA GLY A 127 -1.24 -14.31 -5.56
C GLY A 127 -0.89 -15.81 -5.61
N ARG A 128 -0.53 -16.42 -4.47
CA ARG A 128 -0.37 -17.88 -4.38
C ARG A 128 -1.71 -18.61 -4.41
N GLU A 129 -2.72 -18.09 -3.70
CA GLU A 129 -4.10 -18.62 -3.71
C GLU A 129 -4.68 -18.56 -5.14
N GLU A 130 -4.56 -17.41 -5.83
CA GLU A 130 -4.96 -17.23 -7.23
C GLU A 130 -4.37 -18.32 -8.15
N TRP A 131 -3.06 -18.52 -8.05
CA TRP A 131 -2.36 -19.51 -8.88
C TRP A 131 -2.73 -20.96 -8.53
N GLN A 132 -2.90 -21.25 -7.25
CA GLN A 132 -3.23 -22.60 -6.78
C GLN A 132 -4.62 -23.02 -7.26
N GLU A 133 -5.61 -22.14 -7.12
CA GLU A 133 -7.01 -22.41 -7.45
C GLU A 133 -7.30 -22.24 -8.96
N ASN A 134 -6.84 -21.16 -9.57
CA ASN A 134 -7.27 -20.77 -10.92
C ASN A 134 -6.26 -21.07 -12.03
N LYS A 135 -4.98 -21.32 -11.70
CA LYS A 135 -3.85 -21.41 -12.67
C LYS A 135 -3.71 -20.16 -13.56
N LYS A 136 -4.21 -19.05 -13.06
CA LYS A 136 -4.26 -17.72 -13.68
C LYS A 136 -4.02 -16.68 -12.60
N LEU A 137 -3.65 -15.49 -13.00
CA LEU A 137 -3.42 -14.36 -12.10
C LEU A 137 -4.35 -13.21 -12.48
N CYS A 138 -4.79 -12.44 -11.49
CA CYS A 138 -5.49 -11.19 -11.73
C CYS A 138 -4.46 -10.07 -11.99
N PHE A 139 -4.53 -9.40 -13.14
CA PHE A 139 -3.57 -8.35 -13.50
C PHE A 139 -3.55 -7.21 -12.48
N TYR A 140 -4.73 -6.80 -12.00
CA TYR A 140 -4.90 -5.74 -11.00
C TYR A 140 -4.30 -6.11 -9.65
N CYS A 141 -4.49 -7.36 -9.21
CA CYS A 141 -3.87 -7.90 -8.00
C CYS A 141 -2.35 -7.96 -8.14
N GLN A 142 -1.83 -8.39 -9.29
CA GLN A 142 -0.38 -8.43 -9.51
C GLN A 142 0.25 -7.03 -9.59
N ALA A 143 -0.45 -6.05 -10.18
CA ALA A 143 -0.03 -4.65 -10.14
C ALA A 143 0.06 -4.15 -8.69
N SER A 144 -0.91 -4.49 -7.84
CA SER A 144 -0.88 -4.21 -6.40
C SER A 144 0.30 -4.91 -5.70
N THR A 145 0.58 -6.18 -6.01
CA THR A 145 1.73 -6.91 -5.46
C THR A 145 3.06 -6.23 -5.77
N VAL A 146 3.26 -5.81 -7.03
CA VAL A 146 4.47 -5.08 -7.44
C VAL A 146 4.54 -3.73 -6.72
N ALA A 147 3.42 -3.01 -6.63
CA ALA A 147 3.35 -1.72 -5.95
C ALA A 147 3.67 -1.84 -4.45
N ALA A 148 3.11 -2.83 -3.77
CA ALA A 148 3.36 -3.13 -2.36
C ALA A 148 4.83 -3.51 -2.11
N THR A 149 5.42 -4.31 -3.01
CA THR A 149 6.85 -4.68 -2.95
C THR A 149 7.73 -3.43 -3.02
N ALA A 150 7.50 -2.58 -4.03
CA ALA A 150 8.26 -1.34 -4.19
C ALA A 150 8.05 -0.40 -2.99
N ALA A 151 6.82 -0.26 -2.49
CA ALA A 151 6.52 0.56 -1.33
C ALA A 151 7.25 0.09 -0.06
N ALA A 152 7.30 -1.23 0.18
CA ALA A 152 8.01 -1.80 1.31
C ALA A 152 9.51 -1.49 1.25
N VAL A 153 10.14 -1.66 0.08
CA VAL A 153 11.57 -1.32 -0.13
C VAL A 153 11.82 0.17 0.11
N LEU A 154 10.95 1.04 -0.41
CA LEU A 154 11.07 2.49 -0.27
C LEU A 154 10.85 2.97 1.18
N ALA A 155 10.10 2.25 2.00
CA ALA A 155 9.85 2.62 3.39
C ALA A 155 11.07 2.37 4.31
N VAL A 156 11.98 1.47 3.93
CA VAL A 156 13.12 1.02 4.76
C VAL A 156 14.04 2.18 5.21
N PRO A 157 14.53 3.09 4.34
CA PRO A 157 15.52 4.08 4.76
C PRO A 157 15.01 5.05 5.82
N GLU A 158 13.76 5.51 5.69
CA GLU A 158 13.15 6.42 6.66
C GLU A 158 12.87 5.71 8.00
N ALA A 159 12.43 4.45 7.94
CA ALA A 159 12.23 3.62 9.12
C ALA A 159 13.54 3.35 9.88
N ILE A 160 14.65 3.08 9.19
CA ILE A 160 15.97 2.92 9.84
C ILE A 160 16.35 4.17 10.64
N LYS A 161 16.15 5.37 10.07
CA LYS A 161 16.40 6.63 10.79
C LYS A 161 15.51 6.74 12.03
N ALA A 162 14.23 6.43 11.88
CA ALA A 162 13.26 6.49 12.97
C ALA A 162 13.57 5.49 14.09
N PHE A 163 13.98 4.25 13.75
CA PHE A 163 14.44 3.26 14.71
C PHE A 163 15.66 3.76 15.50
N LYS A 164 16.66 4.33 14.82
CA LYS A 164 17.82 4.93 15.50
C LYS A 164 17.41 6.02 16.48
N THR A 165 16.45 6.87 16.12
CA THR A 165 15.92 7.90 17.03
C THR A 165 15.20 7.29 18.24
N LEU A 166 14.36 6.27 18.06
CA LEU A 166 13.64 5.60 19.15
C LEU A 166 14.59 4.92 20.14
N PHE A 167 15.55 4.16 19.63
CA PHE A 167 16.51 3.44 20.48
C PHE A 167 17.61 4.35 21.05
N GLY A 168 17.94 5.46 20.38
CA GLY A 168 18.84 6.48 20.92
C GLY A 168 18.23 7.21 22.11
N LYS A 169 16.92 7.53 22.07
CA LYS A 169 16.20 8.12 23.21
C LYS A 169 16.12 7.18 24.42
N LYS A 170 15.99 5.86 24.21
CA LYS A 170 15.99 4.87 25.30
C LYS A 170 17.32 4.72 26.05
N LYS A 171 18.45 5.12 25.45
CA LYS A 171 19.76 5.09 26.14
C LYS A 171 20.04 6.33 26.99
N ALA A 172 19.26 7.39 26.82
CA ALA A 172 19.43 8.68 27.49
C ALA A 172 18.38 8.97 28.58
N ALA A 173 17.48 8.01 28.83
CA ALA A 173 16.46 8.03 29.87
C ALA A 173 16.75 6.87 30.85
#